data_AF-A0A388LXM2-F1
#
_entry.id   AF-A0A388LXM2-F1
#
_cell.length_a   1.000
_cell.length_b   1.000
_cell.length_c   1.000
_cell.angle_alpha   90.00
_cell.angle_beta   90.00
_cell.angle_gamma   90.00
#
_symmetry.space_group_name_H-M   'P 1'
#
loop_
_entity.id
_entity.type
_entity.pdbx_description
1 polymer ?
#
loop_
_entity_poly.entity_id
_entity_poly.type
_entity_poly.pdbx_seq_one_letter_code
_entity_poly.pdbx_strand_id
1 'polypeptide(L)'
;MNYSYFPIRKAFAADFTAKVTSVAKDCAEPRITKTVKQILDRAMRKAMEKSIPIIKSEYNYCMSLVRRDAHRRCGGSAWEIDKNGWFLNWTLITALDRVIVRLIGCYRVVITTLDGVIVLLIGWLIASLTGGWSEGGGRGGSPWVVLSLAIMSSTNGIVVTHEDVAAAKLKPSMAVGKATFSVKVGLAQMLKGGVIMDVVNVEQARIAEEAGAVAVMALERVPADIRRHGGVARMSDPQMIREIKKAVTIPVMAKARIGHFVEAQILEAIGIDYIDESEVLTPADDVNHINKRNFQVPFVCGCRNLGEALRRIAEGAAMIRTKGEAGTGDIVEAVRHVRAVMGDIRRLQSMDEDELYVFAKELRASYELVKQTKVLGRLPVVNFAAGGVATPADAALMMQMGCDGVFVGSGIFKSGDPRKRASAIVQAVTHFDDPKILAEVSCDLGEAMVGINCFDKGLERYAARSE
;
A
#
# COMPACT_ATOMS: atom_id res chain seq x y z
N MET A 1 46.17 3.97 36.50
CA MET A 1 45.45 5.15 37.03
C MET A 1 44.00 5.06 36.63
N ASN A 2 43.09 5.08 37.62
CA ASN A 2 41.65 5.18 37.44
C ASN A 2 41.32 6.52 36.77
N TYR A 3 40.80 6.50 35.54
CA TYR A 3 40.23 7.69 34.91
C TYR A 3 38.71 7.55 34.81
N SER A 4 38.05 8.39 35.61
CA SER A 4 36.65 8.36 36.00
C SER A 4 35.72 8.88 34.89
N TYR A 5 35.25 8.00 34.01
CA TYR A 5 34.01 8.24 33.23
C TYR A 5 32.72 7.92 34.01
N PHE A 6 32.85 7.64 35.32
CA PHE A 6 31.74 7.32 36.21
C PHE A 6 30.79 8.50 36.56
N PRO A 7 31.21 9.79 36.59
CA PRO A 7 30.29 10.88 36.95
C PRO A 7 29.21 11.13 35.90
N ILE A 8 29.57 11.09 34.61
CA ILE A 8 28.64 11.40 33.51
C ILE A 8 27.57 10.31 33.38
N ARG A 9 27.94 9.04 33.57
CA ARG A 9 27.01 7.92 33.44
C ARG A 9 25.92 7.90 34.53
N LYS A 10 26.29 8.24 35.78
CA LYS A 10 25.31 8.32 36.89
C LYS A 10 24.50 9.61 36.87
N ALA A 11 25.14 10.75 36.60
CA ALA A 11 24.46 12.05 36.55
C ALA A 11 23.43 12.11 35.41
N PHE A 12 23.81 11.65 34.20
CA PHE A 12 22.90 11.69 33.04
C PHE A 12 21.78 10.65 33.14
N ALA A 13 22.05 9.46 33.69
CA ALA A 13 21.00 8.45 33.89
C ALA A 13 19.97 8.87 34.96
N ALA A 14 20.43 9.54 36.02
CA ALA A 14 19.54 10.08 37.06
C ALA A 14 18.72 11.28 36.53
N ASP A 15 19.37 12.21 35.81
CA ASP A 15 18.72 13.41 35.26
C ASP A 15 17.75 13.09 34.11
N PHE A 16 18.07 12.10 33.27
CA PHE A 16 17.18 11.62 32.20
C PHE A 16 15.93 10.93 32.76
N THR A 17 16.08 10.07 33.76
CA THR A 17 14.93 9.39 34.39
C THR A 17 14.03 10.42 35.10
N ALA A 18 14.62 11.42 35.76
CA ALA A 18 13.87 12.50 36.41
C ALA A 18 13.09 13.38 35.40
N LYS A 19 13.73 13.81 34.31
CA LYS A 19 13.09 14.61 33.25
C LYS A 19 11.98 13.86 32.50
N VAL A 20 12.20 12.59 32.19
CA VAL A 20 11.16 11.76 31.56
C VAL A 20 9.96 11.55 32.48
N THR A 21 10.19 11.44 33.80
CA THR A 21 9.12 11.32 34.79
C THR A 21 8.36 12.64 35.02
N SER A 22 9.01 13.80 34.89
CA SER A 22 8.32 15.11 34.99
C SER A 22 7.42 15.35 33.78
N VAL A 23 7.91 15.07 32.56
CA VAL A 23 7.11 15.19 31.32
C VAL A 23 5.86 14.29 31.36
N ALA A 24 5.95 13.09 31.96
CA ALA A 24 4.79 12.22 32.16
C ALA A 24 3.75 12.82 33.11
N LYS A 25 4.17 13.55 34.15
CA LYS A 25 3.28 14.23 35.09
C LYS A 25 2.58 15.44 34.45
N ASP A 26 3.28 16.16 33.59
CA ASP A 26 2.78 17.40 32.96
C ASP A 26 1.79 17.13 31.81
N CYS A 27 1.77 15.90 31.25
CA CYS A 27 0.82 15.49 30.22
C CYS A 27 -0.62 15.24 30.74
N ALA A 28 -0.86 15.27 32.06
CA ALA A 28 -2.16 14.98 32.64
C ALA A 28 -2.95 16.25 32.96
N GLU A 29 -3.97 16.54 32.16
CA GLU A 29 -4.81 17.74 32.28
C GLU A 29 -5.66 17.74 33.58
N PRO A 30 -5.87 18.89 34.26
CA PRO A 30 -6.56 18.94 35.56
C PRO A 30 -8.04 18.50 35.55
N ARG A 31 -8.65 18.34 34.37
CA ARG A 31 -10.08 18.03 34.18
C ARG A 31 -10.40 16.53 34.13
N ILE A 32 -9.40 15.67 34.28
CA ILE A 32 -9.55 14.21 34.19
C ILE A 32 -9.92 13.63 35.56
N THR A 33 -10.92 12.74 35.61
CA THR A 33 -11.34 12.08 36.86
C THR A 33 -10.19 11.26 37.48
N LYS A 34 -10.16 11.20 38.82
CA LYS A 34 -9.08 10.54 39.60
C LYS A 34 -8.78 9.11 39.15
N THR A 35 -9.81 8.37 38.74
CA THR A 35 -9.70 6.98 38.25
C THR A 35 -8.99 6.89 36.91
N VAL A 36 -9.34 7.77 35.95
CA VAL A 36 -8.71 7.79 34.62
C VAL A 36 -7.25 8.23 34.73
N LYS A 37 -6.95 9.21 35.59
CA LYS A 37 -5.58 9.64 35.89
C LYS A 37 -4.72 8.49 36.43
N GLN A 38 -5.26 7.65 37.31
CA GLN A 38 -4.54 6.49 37.86
C GLN A 38 -4.30 5.37 36.83
N ILE A 39 -5.18 5.21 35.85
CA ILE A 39 -5.03 4.24 34.77
C ILE A 39 -3.98 4.72 33.77
N LEU A 40 -4.04 6.01 33.40
CA LEU A 40 -3.07 6.64 32.50
C LEU A 40 -1.65 6.60 33.10
N ASP A 41 -1.52 6.98 34.37
CA ASP A 41 -0.25 6.91 35.10
C ASP A 41 0.33 5.51 35.12
N ARG A 42 -0.51 4.47 35.28
CA ARG A 42 -0.06 3.07 35.27
C ARG A 42 0.37 2.62 33.87
N ALA A 43 -0.39 3.00 32.84
CA ALA A 43 -0.08 2.66 31.45
C ALA A 43 1.24 3.31 31.00
N MET A 44 1.43 4.60 31.31
CA MET A 44 2.66 5.34 30.98
C MET A 44 3.88 4.77 31.70
N ARG A 45 3.78 4.47 33.00
CA ARG A 45 4.88 3.83 33.75
C ARG A 45 5.27 2.48 33.17
N LYS A 46 4.29 1.63 32.84
CA LYS A 46 4.52 0.30 32.27
C LYS A 46 5.15 0.38 30.87
N ALA A 47 4.78 1.38 30.06
CA ALA A 47 5.39 1.64 28.76
C ALA A 47 6.84 2.14 28.92
N MET A 48 7.10 3.02 29.88
CA MET A 48 8.45 3.53 30.17
C MET A 48 9.39 2.46 30.73
N GLU A 49 8.91 1.60 31.63
CA GLU A 49 9.68 0.47 32.18
C GLU A 49 10.18 -0.48 31.08
N LYS A 50 9.37 -0.71 30.03
CA LYS A 50 9.77 -1.52 28.87
C LYS A 50 10.72 -0.81 27.92
N SER A 51 10.60 0.51 27.80
CA SER A 51 11.35 1.30 26.80
C SER A 51 12.75 1.70 27.29
N ILE A 52 12.91 1.95 28.58
CA ILE A 52 14.19 2.39 29.19
C ILE A 52 15.34 1.38 28.97
N PRO A 53 15.16 0.06 29.14
CA PRO A 53 16.21 -0.92 28.89
C PRO A 53 16.67 -0.96 27.43
N ILE A 54 15.71 -0.84 26.49
CA ILE A 54 15.97 -0.83 25.04
C ILE A 54 16.82 0.40 24.68
N ILE A 55 16.42 1.57 25.16
CA ILE A 55 17.15 2.83 24.96
C ILE A 55 18.57 2.75 25.53
N LYS A 56 18.72 2.18 26.74
CA LYS A 56 20.05 1.98 27.37
C LYS A 56 20.92 1.00 26.58
N SER A 57 20.34 -0.08 26.04
CA SER A 57 21.06 -1.06 25.22
C SER A 57 21.59 -0.42 23.93
N GLU A 58 20.73 0.27 23.19
CA GLU A 58 21.10 0.94 21.94
C GLU A 58 22.14 2.05 22.15
N TYR A 59 22.00 2.85 23.22
CA TYR A 59 23.01 3.85 23.57
C TYR A 59 24.37 3.21 23.83
N ASN A 60 24.42 2.11 24.59
CA ASN A 60 25.67 1.41 24.87
C ASN A 60 26.28 0.80 23.60
N TYR A 61 25.46 0.29 22.68
CA TYR A 61 25.91 -0.24 21.39
C TYR A 61 26.53 0.86 20.53
N CYS A 62 25.88 2.01 20.39
CA CYS A 62 26.42 3.16 19.66
C CYS A 62 27.74 3.65 20.26
N MET A 63 27.85 3.74 21.59
CA MET A 63 29.10 4.10 22.25
C MET A 63 30.21 3.06 22.05
N SER A 64 29.87 1.79 21.87
CA SER A 64 30.85 0.74 21.55
C SER A 64 31.41 0.88 20.13
N LEU A 65 30.58 1.28 19.16
CA LEU A 65 30.99 1.54 17.78
C LEU A 65 31.91 2.75 17.67
N VAL A 66 31.57 3.83 18.39
CA VAL A 66 32.43 5.04 18.49
C VAL A 66 33.80 4.68 19.05
N ARG A 67 33.85 3.85 20.12
CA ARG A 67 35.12 3.36 20.69
C ARG A 67 35.92 2.52 19.69
N ARG A 68 35.25 1.66 18.92
CA ARG A 68 35.90 0.72 18.00
C ARG A 68 36.47 1.41 16.76
N ASP A 69 35.75 2.42 16.22
CA ASP A 69 36.24 3.23 15.10
C ASP A 69 37.41 4.13 15.52
N ALA A 70 37.34 4.72 16.73
CA ALA A 70 38.45 5.48 17.30
C ALA A 70 39.71 4.61 17.49
N HIS A 71 39.56 3.36 17.92
CA HIS A 71 40.68 2.45 18.15
C HIS A 71 41.35 1.94 16.86
N ARG A 72 40.60 1.83 15.75
CA ARG A 72 41.12 1.39 14.45
C ARG A 72 41.95 2.46 13.74
N ARG A 73 41.60 3.74 13.92
CA ARG A 73 42.23 4.84 13.17
C ARG A 73 43.47 5.43 13.84
N CYS A 74 43.64 5.27 15.15
CA CYS A 74 44.73 5.92 15.90
C CYS A 74 45.88 5.00 16.33
N GLY A 75 45.96 3.75 15.83
CA GLY A 75 47.15 2.90 16.02
C GLY A 75 47.62 2.68 17.46
N GLY A 76 46.76 2.85 18.47
CA GLY A 76 47.07 2.54 19.87
C GLY A 76 47.93 3.56 20.65
N SER A 77 48.19 4.77 20.13
CA SER A 77 48.89 5.83 20.90
C SER A 77 47.96 6.93 21.41
N ALA A 78 48.31 7.46 22.58
CA ALA A 78 47.53 8.35 23.43
C ALA A 78 47.13 9.69 22.75
N TRP A 79 45.96 10.18 23.17
CA TRP A 79 45.31 11.40 22.68
C TRP A 79 46.11 12.65 23.02
N GLU A 80 46.48 13.43 22.00
CA GLU A 80 46.75 14.86 22.16
C GLU A 80 45.64 15.64 21.46
N ILE A 81 44.96 16.50 22.23
CA ILE A 81 43.83 17.31 21.77
C ILE A 81 44.39 18.38 20.82
N ASP A 82 44.15 18.24 19.52
CA ASP A 82 44.40 19.32 18.56
C ASP A 82 43.52 20.53 18.94
N LYS A 83 44.16 21.71 19.00
CA LYS A 83 43.64 22.97 19.55
C LYS A 83 42.39 23.51 18.84
N ASN A 84 41.99 22.90 17.73
CA ASN A 84 40.79 23.24 16.99
C ASN A 84 39.80 22.06 17.03
N GLY A 85 39.21 21.71 18.18
CA GLY A 85 38.37 20.52 18.47
C GLY A 85 37.18 20.15 17.54
N TRP A 86 37.36 20.17 16.22
CA TRP A 86 36.38 19.96 15.17
C TRP A 86 36.20 18.46 14.87
N PHE A 87 37.25 17.66 15.00
CA PHE A 87 37.23 16.24 14.62
C PHE A 87 36.46 15.34 15.59
N LEU A 88 36.57 15.61 16.90
CA LEU A 88 35.77 14.91 17.92
C LEU A 88 34.29 15.28 17.78
N ASN A 89 34.00 16.54 17.45
CA ASN A 89 32.66 17.05 17.27
C ASN A 89 31.93 16.32 16.14
N TRP A 90 32.54 16.17 14.96
CA TRP A 90 31.84 15.57 13.82
C TRP A 90 31.48 14.09 14.02
N THR A 91 32.37 13.32 14.64
CA THR A 91 32.15 11.89 14.90
C THR A 91 31.14 11.68 16.04
N LEU A 92 31.16 12.56 17.06
CA LEU A 92 30.17 12.55 18.14
C LEU A 92 28.80 13.02 17.64
N ILE A 93 28.75 14.03 16.77
CA ILE A 93 27.55 14.56 16.13
C ILE A 93 26.92 13.49 15.24
N THR A 94 27.69 12.81 14.40
CA THR A 94 27.15 11.73 13.54
C THR A 94 26.68 10.50 14.34
N ALA A 95 27.33 10.19 15.46
CA ALA A 95 26.86 9.16 16.39
C ALA A 95 25.59 9.59 17.15
N LEU A 96 25.52 10.84 17.60
CA LEU A 96 24.36 11.44 18.24
C LEU A 96 23.18 11.54 17.28
N ASP A 97 23.40 11.91 16.01
CA ASP A 97 22.37 11.95 14.97
C ASP A 97 21.77 10.56 14.73
N ARG A 98 22.61 9.52 14.65
CA ARG A 98 22.10 8.14 14.49
C ARG A 98 21.32 7.66 15.70
N VAL A 99 21.74 8.07 16.90
CA VAL A 99 21.03 7.79 18.16
C VAL A 99 19.71 8.56 18.23
N ILE A 100 19.68 9.83 17.82
CA ILE A 100 18.50 10.69 17.80
C ILE A 100 17.50 10.19 16.74
N VAL A 101 17.94 9.85 15.53
CA VAL A 101 17.08 9.31 14.46
C VAL A 101 16.45 7.98 14.89
N ARG A 102 17.19 7.10 15.58
CA ARG A 102 16.65 5.84 16.11
C ARG A 102 15.80 6.04 17.36
N LEU A 103 16.13 6.99 18.23
CA LEU A 103 15.29 7.39 19.38
C LEU A 103 13.98 7.99 18.91
N ILE A 104 13.98 8.80 17.84
CA ILE A 104 12.79 9.32 17.18
C ILE A 104 11.99 8.17 16.58
N GLY A 105 12.63 7.16 15.98
CA GLY A 105 11.98 5.92 15.54
C GLY A 105 11.29 5.16 16.67
N CYS A 106 11.96 4.96 17.81
CA CYS A 106 11.38 4.35 19.01
C CYS A 106 10.28 5.23 19.64
N TYR A 107 10.43 6.55 19.64
CA TYR A 107 9.39 7.50 20.05
C TYR A 107 8.17 7.40 19.13
N ARG A 108 8.36 7.19 17.83
CA ARG A 108 7.29 6.99 16.85
C ARG A 108 6.51 5.71 17.10
N VAL A 109 7.16 4.64 17.58
CA VAL A 109 6.51 3.40 18.04
C VAL A 109 5.74 3.61 19.34
N VAL A 110 6.29 4.37 20.29
CA VAL A 110 5.62 4.71 21.56
C VAL A 110 4.42 5.64 21.33
N ILE A 111 4.55 6.61 20.42
CA ILE A 111 3.48 7.54 20.01
C ILE A 111 2.38 6.81 19.25
N THR A 112 2.70 5.89 18.33
CA THR A 112 1.65 5.10 17.63
C THR A 112 0.85 4.20 18.59
N THR A 113 1.45 3.71 19.68
CA THR A 113 0.69 3.03 20.74
C THR A 113 -0.09 3.97 21.67
N LEU A 114 0.30 5.24 21.81
CA LEU A 114 -0.40 6.25 22.62
C LEU A 114 -1.54 6.92 21.84
N ASP A 115 -1.39 7.10 20.53
CA ASP A 115 -2.39 7.73 19.64
C ASP A 115 -3.70 6.93 19.61
N GLY A 116 -3.65 5.59 19.60
CA GLY A 116 -4.85 4.76 19.65
C GLY A 116 -5.65 4.93 20.94
N VAL A 117 -4.98 5.14 22.07
CA VAL A 117 -5.62 5.27 23.39
C VAL A 117 -6.12 6.69 23.63
N ILE A 118 -5.36 7.72 23.19
CA ILE A 118 -5.72 9.12 23.34
C ILE A 118 -6.87 9.51 22.39
N VAL A 119 -6.89 8.98 21.16
CA VAL A 119 -7.99 9.23 20.20
C VAL A 119 -9.30 8.57 20.66
N LEU A 120 -9.25 7.37 21.25
CA LEU A 120 -10.43 6.72 21.84
C LEU A 120 -10.94 7.47 23.09
N LEU A 121 -10.04 8.01 23.92
CA LEU A 121 -10.40 8.79 25.11
C LEU A 121 -10.94 10.18 24.76
N ILE A 122 -10.35 10.88 23.78
CA ILE A 122 -10.83 12.19 23.30
C ILE A 122 -12.18 12.02 22.58
N GLY A 123 -12.36 10.96 21.80
CA GLY A 123 -13.66 10.62 21.20
C GLY A 123 -14.75 10.34 22.25
N TRP A 124 -14.40 9.65 23.33
CA TRP A 124 -15.33 9.40 24.45
C TRP A 124 -15.63 10.66 25.28
N LEU A 125 -14.64 11.55 25.46
CA LEU A 125 -14.78 12.81 26.20
C LEU A 125 -15.61 13.84 25.42
N ILE A 126 -15.41 13.96 24.10
CA ILE A 126 -16.18 14.87 23.23
C ILE A 126 -17.64 14.42 23.13
N ALA A 127 -17.90 13.10 23.07
CA ALA A 127 -19.25 12.54 23.11
C ALA A 127 -19.97 12.78 24.46
N SER A 128 -19.22 12.91 25.55
CA SER A 128 -19.77 13.16 26.90
C SER A 128 -19.99 14.64 27.21
N LEU A 129 -19.31 15.57 26.49
CA LEU A 129 -19.30 17.01 26.78
C LEU A 129 -20.16 17.87 25.84
N THR A 130 -20.70 17.34 24.73
CA THR A 130 -21.43 18.13 23.72
C THR A 130 -22.97 18.06 23.83
N GLY A 131 -23.50 17.60 24.96
CA GLY A 131 -24.91 17.83 25.30
C GLY A 131 -25.14 19.23 25.90
N GLY A 132 -25.45 20.24 25.06
CA GLY A 132 -25.99 21.54 25.53
C GLY A 132 -25.67 22.78 24.67
N TRP A 133 -26.72 23.48 24.23
CA TRP A 133 -26.85 24.80 23.55
C TRP A 133 -26.06 25.99 24.18
N SER A 134 -25.89 27.22 23.64
CA SER A 134 -26.32 27.99 22.44
C SER A 134 -25.47 29.28 22.26
N GLU A 135 -25.49 29.85 21.04
CA GLU A 135 -25.47 31.27 20.60
C GLU A 135 -24.43 32.32 21.12
N GLY A 136 -23.84 33.08 20.17
CA GLY A 136 -23.25 34.41 20.42
C GLY A 136 -22.02 34.75 19.57
N GLY A 137 -22.14 35.72 18.65
CA GLY A 137 -21.13 36.08 17.64
C GLY A 137 -20.00 37.01 18.09
N GLY A 138 -19.09 37.31 17.14
CA GLY A 138 -18.11 38.41 17.26
C GLY A 138 -16.78 38.13 16.56
N ARG A 139 -16.46 38.94 15.55
CA ARG A 139 -15.21 38.91 14.76
C ARG A 139 -14.02 39.36 15.61
N GLY A 140 -12.90 38.61 15.53
CA GLY A 140 -11.60 38.99 16.06
C GLY A 140 -10.64 37.81 15.99
N GLY A 141 -9.73 37.81 15.01
CA GLY A 141 -8.79 36.71 14.77
C GLY A 141 -7.88 36.50 15.96
N SER A 142 -7.97 35.30 16.56
CA SER A 142 -7.20 34.92 17.73
C SER A 142 -5.89 34.18 17.34
N PRO A 143 -4.87 34.15 18.22
CA PRO A 143 -3.57 33.51 17.99
C PRO A 143 -3.63 32.00 17.66
N TRP A 144 -4.81 31.40 17.72
CA TRP A 144 -5.09 30.01 17.38
C TRP A 144 -5.05 29.72 15.87
N VAL A 145 -5.23 30.73 15.01
CA VAL A 145 -5.13 30.56 13.55
C VAL A 145 -3.69 30.25 13.11
N VAL A 146 -2.70 30.87 13.76
CA VAL A 146 -1.27 30.68 13.43
C VAL A 146 -0.76 29.32 13.93
N LEU A 147 -1.24 28.85 15.08
CA LEU A 147 -0.90 27.51 15.58
C LEU A 147 -1.59 26.40 14.77
N SER A 148 -2.79 26.66 14.23
CA SER A 148 -3.49 25.74 13.33
C SER A 148 -2.77 25.61 11.98
N LEU A 149 -2.22 26.70 11.45
CA LEU A 149 -1.41 26.70 10.22
C LEU A 149 -0.09 25.93 10.38
N ALA A 150 0.56 25.99 11.54
CA ALA A 150 1.79 25.23 11.82
C ALA A 150 1.53 23.72 11.97
N ILE A 151 0.38 23.34 12.52
CA ILE A 151 -0.02 21.92 12.62
C ILE A 151 -0.46 21.38 11.26
N MET A 152 -1.15 22.19 10.43
CA MET A 152 -1.53 21.86 9.04
C MET A 152 -0.35 21.67 8.08
N SER A 153 0.85 22.16 8.41
CA SER A 153 2.07 21.92 7.62
C SER A 153 2.67 20.53 7.81
N SER A 154 2.25 19.78 8.84
CA SER A 154 2.81 18.46 9.19
C SER A 154 1.89 17.29 8.90
N THR A 155 0.66 17.55 8.49
CA THR A 155 -0.33 16.56 8.09
C THR A 155 -0.93 16.96 6.75
N ASN A 156 -0.78 16.09 5.75
CA ASN A 156 -1.30 16.27 4.39
C ASN A 156 -2.70 16.87 4.37
N GLY A 157 -2.86 17.92 3.56
CA GLY A 157 -4.05 18.76 3.47
C GLY A 157 -5.34 18.00 3.22
N ILE A 158 -6.33 18.27 4.07
CA ILE A 158 -7.74 18.05 3.82
C ILE A 158 -8.42 19.40 4.10
N VAL A 159 -8.92 20.06 3.06
CA VAL A 159 -9.79 21.22 3.21
C VAL A 159 -11.21 20.69 3.26
N VAL A 160 -11.83 20.71 4.44
CA VAL A 160 -13.26 20.43 4.63
C VAL A 160 -14.01 21.75 4.41
N THR A 161 -14.99 21.76 3.52
CA THR A 161 -15.77 22.97 3.23
C THR A 161 -17.01 23.04 4.11
N HIS A 162 -17.57 24.24 4.25
CA HIS A 162 -18.72 24.51 5.11
C HIS A 162 -20.00 23.71 4.71
N GLU A 163 -20.03 23.14 3.50
CA GLU A 163 -21.09 22.26 3.00
C GLU A 163 -21.06 20.86 3.63
N ASP A 164 -19.87 20.35 4.00
CA ASP A 164 -19.70 19.03 4.63
C ASP A 164 -20.30 18.96 6.04
N VAL A 165 -20.38 20.10 6.73
CA VAL A 165 -20.91 20.22 8.11
C VAL A 165 -22.45 20.22 8.14
N ALA A 166 -23.09 20.67 7.05
CA ALA A 166 -24.55 20.79 7.00
C ALA A 166 -25.27 19.42 6.86
N ALA A 167 -24.59 18.42 6.30
CA ALA A 167 -25.15 17.07 6.09
C ALA A 167 -25.31 16.24 7.39
N ALA A 168 -24.70 16.66 8.49
CA ALA A 168 -24.60 15.87 9.73
C ALA A 168 -25.80 15.99 10.70
N LYS A 169 -26.89 16.67 10.33
CA LYS A 169 -28.07 16.90 11.21
C LYS A 169 -29.24 15.92 11.03
N LEU A 170 -28.99 14.69 10.58
CA LEU A 170 -30.03 13.64 10.51
C LEU A 170 -29.64 12.42 11.37
N LYS A 171 -30.66 11.88 12.06
CA LYS A 171 -30.70 10.81 13.07
C LYS A 171 -29.67 9.67 12.88
N PRO A 172 -29.27 8.95 13.96
CA PRO A 172 -28.24 7.94 13.88
C PRO A 172 -28.75 6.70 13.14
N SER A 173 -28.57 6.66 11.83
CA SER A 173 -28.32 5.40 11.14
C SER A 173 -26.84 5.07 11.32
N MET A 174 -26.50 3.80 11.59
CA MET A 174 -25.13 3.31 11.56
C MET A 174 -24.50 3.56 10.19
N ALA A 175 -23.96 4.76 9.97
CA ALA A 175 -23.22 5.11 8.77
C ALA A 175 -21.80 4.57 8.95
N VAL A 176 -21.51 3.47 8.27
CA VAL A 176 -20.14 3.00 8.03
C VAL A 176 -19.37 4.17 7.42
N GLY A 177 -18.31 4.64 8.08
CA GLY A 177 -17.52 5.77 7.59
C GLY A 177 -17.00 5.52 6.17
N LYS A 178 -17.11 6.54 5.29
CA LYS A 178 -16.65 6.47 3.90
C LYS A 178 -15.14 6.18 3.87
N ALA A 179 -14.74 5.03 3.33
CA ALA A 179 -13.36 4.64 3.09
C ALA A 179 -12.66 5.69 2.21
N THR A 180 -11.59 6.28 2.73
CA THR A 180 -10.79 7.25 1.99
C THR A 180 -10.01 6.55 0.86
N PHE A 181 -9.66 7.30 -0.18
CA PHE A 181 -8.85 6.75 -1.28
C PHE A 181 -7.51 6.18 -0.78
N SER A 182 -6.89 6.80 0.22
CA SER A 182 -5.65 6.30 0.84
C SER A 182 -5.81 4.94 1.50
N VAL A 183 -6.94 4.67 2.16
CA VAL A 183 -7.23 3.34 2.74
C VAL A 183 -7.32 2.29 1.63
N LYS A 184 -8.03 2.59 0.54
CA LYS A 184 -8.14 1.68 -0.61
C LYS A 184 -6.78 1.36 -1.25
N VAL A 185 -5.95 2.37 -1.42
CA VAL A 185 -4.57 2.21 -1.93
C VAL A 185 -3.73 1.38 -0.95
N GLY A 186 -3.86 1.62 0.36
CA GLY A 186 -3.18 0.86 1.40
C GLY A 186 -3.54 -0.62 1.42
N LEU A 187 -4.83 -0.95 1.23
CA LEU A 187 -5.28 -2.34 1.11
C LEU A 187 -4.61 -3.03 -0.09
N ALA A 188 -4.60 -2.37 -1.26
CA ALA A 188 -3.96 -2.93 -2.46
C ALA A 188 -2.44 -3.12 -2.30
N GLN A 189 -1.78 -2.27 -1.50
CA GLN A 189 -0.35 -2.43 -1.20
C GLN A 189 -0.01 -3.71 -0.43
N MET A 190 -0.96 -4.30 0.29
CA MET A 190 -0.75 -5.55 1.03
C MET A 190 -0.63 -6.76 0.11
N LEU A 191 -1.01 -6.64 -1.17
CA LEU A 191 -0.95 -7.74 -2.15
C LEU A 191 0.42 -7.85 -2.85
N LYS A 192 1.33 -6.89 -2.63
CA LYS A 192 2.63 -6.83 -3.32
C LYS A 192 3.46 -8.09 -3.13
N GLY A 193 4.17 -8.48 -4.20
CA GLY A 193 4.96 -9.71 -4.25
C GLY A 193 4.12 -10.98 -4.35
N GLY A 194 2.81 -10.84 -4.61
CA GLY A 194 1.87 -11.95 -4.64
C GLY A 194 1.38 -12.34 -6.03
N VAL A 195 0.71 -13.49 -6.06
CA VAL A 195 -0.04 -14.01 -7.22
C VAL A 195 -1.53 -13.96 -6.93
N ILE A 196 -2.30 -13.40 -7.87
CA ILE A 196 -3.76 -13.43 -7.83
C ILE A 196 -4.25 -14.43 -8.88
N MET A 197 -5.06 -15.41 -8.46
CA MET A 197 -5.46 -16.53 -9.33
C MET A 197 -6.93 -16.46 -9.76
N ASP A 198 -7.23 -16.56 -11.05
CA ASP A 198 -8.61 -16.74 -11.53
C ASP A 198 -9.12 -18.15 -11.16
N VAL A 199 -10.31 -18.22 -10.57
CA VAL A 199 -10.94 -19.48 -10.13
C VAL A 199 -12.41 -19.52 -10.54
N VAL A 200 -12.89 -20.70 -10.94
CA VAL A 200 -14.29 -20.90 -11.37
C VAL A 200 -15.16 -21.65 -10.36
N ASN A 201 -14.56 -22.21 -9.30
CA ASN A 201 -15.29 -22.95 -8.28
C ASN A 201 -14.50 -22.96 -6.94
N VAL A 202 -15.14 -23.51 -5.91
CA VAL A 202 -14.59 -23.64 -4.56
C VAL A 202 -13.31 -24.48 -4.51
N GLU A 203 -13.23 -25.55 -5.30
CA GLU A 203 -12.05 -26.43 -5.32
C GLU A 203 -10.81 -25.69 -5.83
N GLN A 204 -10.95 -24.96 -6.94
CA GLN A 204 -9.87 -24.14 -7.48
C GLN A 204 -9.44 -23.02 -6.53
N ALA A 205 -10.41 -22.42 -5.82
CA ALA A 205 -10.12 -21.41 -4.81
C ALA A 205 -9.25 -21.97 -3.66
N ARG A 206 -9.54 -23.19 -3.19
CA ARG A 206 -8.72 -23.88 -2.19
C ARG A 206 -7.33 -24.23 -2.70
N ILE A 207 -7.23 -24.73 -3.95
CA ILE A 207 -5.93 -25.01 -4.57
C ILE A 207 -5.08 -23.73 -4.65
N ALA A 208 -5.69 -22.60 -5.02
CA ALA A 208 -5.00 -21.32 -5.11
C ALA A 208 -4.51 -20.85 -3.73
N GLU A 209 -5.35 -20.94 -2.69
CA GLU A 209 -4.98 -20.60 -1.31
C GLU A 209 -3.85 -21.50 -0.78
N GLU A 210 -3.97 -22.82 -0.96
CA GLU A 210 -2.96 -23.80 -0.56
C GLU A 210 -1.62 -23.61 -1.29
N ALA A 211 -1.66 -23.13 -2.54
CA ALA A 211 -0.47 -22.80 -3.31
C ALA A 211 0.22 -21.50 -2.86
N GLY A 212 -0.44 -20.67 -2.05
CA GLY A 212 0.07 -19.40 -1.55
C GLY A 212 -0.34 -18.18 -2.38
N ALA A 213 -1.47 -18.24 -3.09
CA ALA A 213 -2.04 -17.04 -3.72
C ALA A 213 -2.39 -15.98 -2.66
N VAL A 214 -2.16 -14.70 -2.98
CA VAL A 214 -2.50 -13.58 -2.07
C VAL A 214 -3.95 -13.15 -2.17
N ALA A 215 -4.63 -13.54 -3.26
CA ALA A 215 -6.06 -13.37 -3.47
C ALA A 215 -6.53 -14.29 -4.62
N VAL A 216 -7.84 -14.47 -4.74
CA VAL A 216 -8.46 -15.15 -5.89
C VAL A 216 -9.43 -14.23 -6.62
N MET A 217 -9.56 -14.42 -7.93
CA MET A 217 -10.51 -13.72 -8.79
C MET A 217 -11.62 -14.69 -9.19
N ALA A 218 -12.83 -14.49 -8.69
CA ALA A 218 -13.97 -15.36 -8.96
C ALA A 218 -14.63 -15.03 -10.30
N LEU A 219 -14.72 -16.01 -11.20
CA LEU A 219 -15.46 -15.87 -12.45
C LEU A 219 -16.04 -17.19 -12.97
N GLU A 220 -17.16 -17.13 -13.71
CA GLU A 220 -17.82 -18.34 -14.23
C GLU A 220 -16.99 -19.07 -15.30
N ARG A 221 -16.22 -18.33 -16.09
CA ARG A 221 -15.44 -18.83 -17.22
C ARG A 221 -14.09 -18.16 -17.25
N VAL A 222 -13.01 -18.94 -17.25
CA VAL A 222 -11.66 -18.36 -17.40
C VAL A 222 -11.52 -17.67 -18.76
N PRO A 223 -10.62 -16.68 -18.92
CA PRO A 223 -10.51 -15.89 -20.15
C PRO A 223 -10.36 -16.70 -21.45
N ALA A 224 -9.62 -17.82 -21.42
CA ALA A 224 -9.51 -18.73 -22.56
C ALA A 224 -10.87 -19.33 -22.99
N ASP A 225 -11.74 -19.67 -22.04
CA ASP A 225 -13.08 -20.20 -22.33
C ASP A 225 -14.02 -19.10 -22.84
N ILE A 226 -13.87 -17.86 -22.34
CA ILE A 226 -14.61 -16.70 -22.85
C ILE A 226 -14.31 -16.49 -24.34
N ARG A 227 -13.03 -16.58 -24.74
CA ARG A 227 -12.63 -16.49 -26.16
C ARG A 227 -13.22 -17.61 -27.00
N ARG A 228 -13.13 -18.85 -26.51
CA ARG A 228 -13.57 -20.04 -27.24
C ARG A 228 -15.08 -20.07 -27.43
N HIS A 229 -15.85 -19.74 -26.41
CA HIS A 229 -17.32 -19.82 -26.46
C HIS A 229 -17.96 -18.56 -27.05
N GLY A 230 -17.26 -17.42 -27.02
CA GLY A 230 -17.78 -16.14 -27.44
C GLY A 230 -19.01 -15.69 -26.65
N GLY A 231 -19.82 -14.85 -27.28
CA GLY A 231 -21.02 -14.28 -26.71
C GLY A 231 -20.75 -13.16 -25.70
N VAL A 232 -21.78 -12.78 -24.94
CA VAL A 232 -21.70 -11.71 -23.95
C VAL A 232 -21.19 -12.27 -22.62
N ALA A 233 -20.02 -11.81 -22.19
CA ALA A 233 -19.46 -12.11 -20.87
C ALA A 233 -19.86 -11.02 -19.86
N ARG A 234 -20.43 -11.42 -18.73
CA ARG A 234 -21.02 -10.53 -17.71
C ARG A 234 -20.37 -10.76 -16.34
N MET A 235 -20.79 -9.98 -15.33
CA MET A 235 -20.53 -10.31 -13.93
C MET A 235 -21.05 -11.72 -13.61
N SER A 236 -20.27 -12.46 -12.82
CA SER A 236 -20.59 -13.81 -12.38
C SER A 236 -21.75 -13.84 -11.38
N ASP A 237 -22.43 -14.99 -11.31
CA ASP A 237 -23.47 -15.23 -10.30
C ASP A 237 -22.97 -14.88 -8.87
N PRO A 238 -23.66 -13.95 -8.15
CA PRO A 238 -23.37 -13.63 -6.76
C PRO A 238 -23.37 -14.85 -5.82
N GLN A 239 -24.17 -15.89 -6.11
CA GLN A 239 -24.16 -17.11 -5.29
C GLN A 239 -22.82 -17.84 -5.39
N MET A 240 -22.30 -18.03 -6.60
CA MET A 240 -20.99 -18.63 -6.84
C MET A 240 -19.88 -17.84 -6.11
N ILE A 241 -19.91 -16.52 -6.17
CA ILE A 241 -18.93 -15.65 -5.48
C ILE A 241 -19.00 -15.85 -3.96
N ARG A 242 -20.21 -15.90 -3.39
CA ARG A 242 -20.41 -16.14 -1.95
C ARG A 242 -19.88 -17.51 -1.51
N GLU A 243 -20.05 -18.53 -2.34
CA GLU A 243 -19.54 -19.88 -2.06
C GLU A 243 -18.01 -19.91 -2.05
N ILE A 244 -17.36 -19.30 -3.03
CA ILE A 244 -15.90 -19.14 -3.06
C ILE A 244 -15.41 -18.36 -1.83
N LYS A 245 -16.05 -17.22 -1.51
CA LYS A 245 -15.66 -16.38 -0.36
C LYS A 245 -15.82 -17.07 0.98
N LYS A 246 -16.79 -17.97 1.14
CA LYS A 246 -16.93 -18.80 2.35
C LYS A 246 -15.86 -19.89 2.45
N ALA A 247 -15.26 -20.28 1.34
CA ALA A 247 -14.37 -21.43 1.29
C ALA A 247 -12.89 -21.10 1.53
N VAL A 248 -12.49 -19.84 1.37
CA VAL A 248 -11.09 -19.37 1.52
C VAL A 248 -10.99 -18.22 2.51
N THR A 249 -9.81 -18.02 3.07
CA THR A 249 -9.50 -16.93 4.02
C THR A 249 -8.79 -15.75 3.37
N ILE A 250 -8.18 -15.96 2.20
CA ILE A 250 -7.59 -14.90 1.38
C ILE A 250 -8.65 -14.02 0.70
N PRO A 251 -8.34 -12.75 0.39
CA PRO A 251 -9.25 -11.85 -0.30
C PRO A 251 -9.83 -12.43 -1.60
N VAL A 252 -11.10 -12.15 -1.85
CA VAL A 252 -11.81 -12.54 -3.08
C VAL A 252 -12.13 -11.30 -3.90
N MET A 253 -11.72 -11.32 -5.15
CA MET A 253 -12.01 -10.33 -6.17
C MET A 253 -13.08 -10.84 -7.14
N ALA A 254 -13.80 -9.93 -7.80
CA ALA A 254 -14.73 -10.29 -8.87
C ALA A 254 -14.71 -9.24 -9.98
N LYS A 255 -15.12 -9.65 -11.18
CA LYS A 255 -15.13 -8.79 -12.37
C LYS A 255 -16.48 -8.12 -12.58
N ALA A 256 -16.44 -6.85 -12.96
CA ALA A 256 -17.57 -6.10 -13.51
C ALA A 256 -17.23 -5.65 -14.93
N ARG A 257 -18.25 -5.50 -15.79
CA ARG A 257 -18.07 -4.94 -17.13
C ARG A 257 -17.70 -3.47 -17.05
N ILE A 258 -16.90 -2.99 -18.01
CA ILE A 258 -16.55 -1.57 -18.14
C ILE A 258 -17.83 -0.74 -18.21
N GLY A 259 -17.89 0.29 -17.35
CA GLY A 259 -19.03 1.21 -17.23
C GLY A 259 -20.25 0.67 -16.49
N HIS A 260 -20.29 -0.62 -16.14
CA HIS A 260 -21.47 -1.23 -15.53
C HIS A 260 -21.53 -1.01 -14.01
N PHE A 261 -21.75 0.23 -13.58
CA PHE A 261 -21.74 0.60 -12.15
C PHE A 261 -22.76 -0.20 -11.29
N VAL A 262 -23.85 -0.69 -11.86
CA VAL A 262 -24.82 -1.54 -11.13
C VAL A 262 -24.26 -2.93 -10.82
N GLU A 263 -23.40 -3.50 -11.68
CA GLU A 263 -22.73 -4.77 -11.38
C GLU A 263 -21.78 -4.55 -10.20
N ALA A 264 -21.04 -3.44 -10.22
CA ALA A 264 -20.19 -3.08 -9.11
C ALA A 264 -20.95 -2.83 -7.79
N GLN A 265 -22.15 -2.24 -7.84
CA GLN A 265 -23.02 -2.09 -6.65
C GLN A 265 -23.44 -3.43 -6.08
N ILE A 266 -23.78 -4.40 -6.94
CA ILE A 266 -24.12 -5.76 -6.50
C ILE A 266 -22.91 -6.44 -5.86
N LEU A 267 -21.73 -6.34 -6.48
CA LEU A 267 -20.49 -6.91 -5.95
C LEU A 267 -20.10 -6.29 -4.59
N GLU A 268 -20.24 -4.97 -4.43
CA GLU A 268 -20.03 -4.31 -3.15
C GLU A 268 -21.05 -4.76 -2.10
N ALA A 269 -22.33 -4.91 -2.48
CA ALA A 269 -23.39 -5.35 -1.57
C ALA A 269 -23.21 -6.79 -1.06
N ILE A 270 -22.61 -7.68 -1.85
CA ILE A 270 -22.24 -9.03 -1.38
C ILE A 270 -20.91 -9.05 -0.61
N GLY A 271 -20.28 -7.89 -0.42
CA GLY A 271 -19.09 -7.72 0.38
C GLY A 271 -17.83 -8.25 -0.30
N ILE A 272 -17.66 -8.07 -1.62
CA ILE A 272 -16.40 -8.42 -2.29
C ILE A 272 -15.23 -7.58 -1.76
N ASP A 273 -14.00 -8.12 -1.79
CA ASP A 273 -12.84 -7.40 -1.26
C ASP A 273 -12.25 -6.41 -2.29
N TYR A 274 -12.31 -6.76 -3.58
CA TYR A 274 -11.91 -5.90 -4.71
C TYR A 274 -12.81 -6.12 -5.92
N ILE A 275 -13.02 -5.06 -6.71
CA ILE A 275 -13.70 -5.15 -8.01
C ILE A 275 -12.69 -4.90 -9.12
N ASP A 276 -12.64 -5.79 -10.11
CA ASP A 276 -11.89 -5.58 -11.36
C ASP A 276 -12.84 -5.12 -12.46
N GLU A 277 -12.79 -3.83 -12.80
CA GLU A 277 -13.48 -3.29 -13.98
C GLU A 277 -12.71 -3.75 -15.22
N SER A 278 -13.20 -4.83 -15.85
CA SER A 278 -12.37 -5.67 -16.70
C SER A 278 -12.80 -5.66 -18.16
N GLU A 279 -11.84 -5.35 -19.04
CA GLU A 279 -11.92 -5.41 -20.49
C GLU A 279 -12.08 -6.82 -21.08
N VAL A 280 -11.84 -7.84 -20.25
CA VAL A 280 -12.02 -9.25 -20.63
C VAL A 280 -13.51 -9.58 -20.77
N LEU A 281 -14.37 -8.91 -19.98
CA LEU A 281 -15.81 -8.99 -20.14
C LEU A 281 -16.27 -8.10 -21.29
N THR A 282 -17.49 -8.31 -21.77
CA THR A 282 -18.08 -7.45 -22.81
C THR A 282 -18.38 -6.07 -22.21
N PRO A 283 -17.86 -4.94 -22.73
CA PRO A 283 -18.17 -3.61 -22.20
C PRO A 283 -19.68 -3.35 -22.14
N ALA A 284 -20.12 -2.62 -21.11
CA ALA A 284 -21.51 -2.20 -20.99
C ALA A 284 -21.71 -0.74 -21.41
N ASP A 285 -20.67 0.08 -21.24
CA ASP A 285 -20.54 1.43 -21.76
C ASP A 285 -19.19 1.50 -22.48
N ASP A 286 -19.19 1.93 -23.74
CA ASP A 286 -18.02 2.02 -24.62
C ASP A 286 -17.36 3.42 -24.57
N VAL A 287 -17.94 4.35 -23.81
CA VAL A 287 -17.44 5.73 -23.64
C VAL A 287 -16.95 5.98 -22.21
N ASN A 288 -17.71 5.51 -21.21
CA ASN A 288 -17.48 5.87 -19.81
C ASN A 288 -17.12 4.65 -18.96
N HIS A 289 -16.08 4.82 -18.15
CA HIS A 289 -15.77 3.89 -17.06
C HIS A 289 -16.60 4.23 -15.81
N ILE A 290 -16.66 3.29 -14.88
CA ILE A 290 -17.31 3.48 -13.58
C ILE A 290 -16.64 4.63 -12.82
N ASN A 291 -17.43 5.51 -12.21
CA ASN A 291 -16.94 6.45 -11.20
C ASN A 291 -16.67 5.71 -9.89
N LYS A 292 -15.44 5.20 -9.76
CA LYS A 292 -14.98 4.32 -8.66
C LYS A 292 -14.89 5.04 -7.31
N ARG A 293 -14.95 6.38 -7.31
CA ARG A 293 -14.99 7.20 -6.09
C ARG A 293 -16.31 7.10 -5.32
N ASN A 294 -17.37 6.62 -5.97
CA ASN A 294 -18.69 6.45 -5.34
C ASN A 294 -18.80 5.19 -4.46
N PHE A 295 -17.81 4.30 -4.54
CA PHE A 295 -17.77 3.03 -3.84
C PHE A 295 -16.88 3.09 -2.61
N GLN A 296 -17.01 2.15 -1.69
CA GLN A 296 -16.07 1.89 -0.59
C GLN A 296 -15.04 0.83 -0.98
N VAL A 297 -15.45 -0.15 -1.77
CA VAL A 297 -14.57 -1.21 -2.24
C VAL A 297 -13.47 -0.65 -3.17
N PRO A 298 -12.22 -1.14 -3.08
CA PRO A 298 -11.14 -0.81 -4.01
C PRO A 298 -11.37 -1.42 -5.40
N PHE A 299 -10.96 -0.67 -6.43
CA PHE A 299 -11.04 -1.11 -7.81
C PHE A 299 -9.66 -1.38 -8.41
N VAL A 300 -9.61 -2.44 -9.22
CA VAL A 300 -8.52 -2.79 -10.13
C VAL A 300 -8.95 -2.43 -11.55
N CYS A 301 -8.06 -1.81 -12.33
CA CYS A 301 -8.30 -1.53 -13.75
C CYS A 301 -7.11 -1.93 -14.62
N GLY A 302 -7.39 -2.36 -15.86
CA GLY A 302 -6.39 -2.64 -16.88
C GLY A 302 -5.85 -1.38 -17.55
N CYS A 303 -4.57 -1.36 -17.93
CA CYS A 303 -3.96 -0.32 -18.76
C CYS A 303 -2.94 -0.88 -19.77
N ARG A 304 -2.66 -0.11 -20.82
CA ARG A 304 -1.64 -0.42 -21.84
C ARG A 304 -0.49 0.59 -21.88
N ASN A 305 -0.70 1.78 -21.34
CA ASN A 305 0.25 2.89 -21.30
C ASN A 305 -0.01 3.78 -20.08
N LEU A 306 0.90 4.73 -19.84
CA LEU A 306 0.82 5.61 -18.67
C LEU A 306 -0.45 6.46 -18.66
N GLY A 307 -0.84 7.02 -19.81
CA GLY A 307 -2.05 7.87 -19.91
C GLY A 307 -3.32 7.11 -19.50
N GLU A 308 -3.48 5.89 -19.97
CA GLU A 308 -4.61 5.02 -19.59
C GLU A 308 -4.59 4.70 -18.09
N ALA A 309 -3.43 4.36 -17.52
CA ALA A 309 -3.29 4.12 -16.09
C ALA A 309 -3.71 5.34 -15.25
N LEU A 310 -3.22 6.53 -15.61
CA LEU A 310 -3.51 7.76 -14.87
C LEU A 310 -4.98 8.18 -14.98
N ARG A 311 -5.65 7.94 -16.12
CA ARG A 311 -7.10 8.15 -16.24
C ARG A 311 -7.90 7.24 -15.30
N ARG A 312 -7.56 5.95 -15.26
CA ARG A 312 -8.22 4.99 -14.34
C ARG A 312 -8.01 5.37 -12.87
N ILE A 313 -6.82 5.84 -12.51
CA ILE A 313 -6.52 6.35 -11.16
C ILE A 313 -7.35 7.60 -10.85
N ALA A 314 -7.48 8.53 -11.81
CA ALA A 314 -8.28 9.75 -11.64
C ALA A 314 -9.75 9.41 -11.33
N GLU A 315 -10.30 8.40 -12.01
CA GLU A 315 -11.65 7.84 -11.80
C GLU A 315 -11.81 7.09 -10.47
N GLY A 316 -10.71 6.78 -9.77
CA GLY A 316 -10.71 6.16 -8.44
C GLY A 316 -10.20 4.73 -8.38
N ALA A 317 -9.51 4.21 -9.40
CA ALA A 317 -8.83 2.92 -9.32
C ALA A 317 -7.72 2.96 -8.25
N ALA A 318 -7.75 2.01 -7.32
CA ALA A 318 -6.78 1.88 -6.24
C ALA A 318 -5.62 0.93 -6.59
N MET A 319 -5.75 0.23 -7.72
CA MET A 319 -4.82 -0.75 -8.23
C MET A 319 -4.89 -0.77 -9.77
N ILE A 320 -3.74 -0.94 -10.41
CA ILE A 320 -3.61 -1.07 -11.86
C ILE A 320 -3.04 -2.44 -12.18
N ARG A 321 -3.43 -2.98 -13.34
CA ARG A 321 -2.79 -4.13 -13.96
C ARG A 321 -2.52 -3.87 -15.44
N THR A 322 -1.58 -4.57 -16.04
CA THR A 322 -1.55 -4.62 -17.52
C THR A 322 -2.78 -5.34 -18.04
N LYS A 323 -3.18 -5.02 -19.27
CA LYS A 323 -4.23 -5.79 -19.95
C LYS A 323 -3.69 -7.13 -20.49
N GLY A 324 -2.52 -7.05 -21.12
CA GLY A 324 -1.97 -8.15 -21.92
C GLY A 324 -2.98 -8.60 -22.97
N GLU A 325 -2.93 -9.87 -23.36
CA GLU A 325 -3.99 -10.48 -24.16
C GLU A 325 -4.56 -11.68 -23.40
N ALA A 326 -5.48 -11.42 -22.48
CA ALA A 326 -5.99 -12.42 -21.54
C ALA A 326 -6.53 -13.67 -22.27
N GLY A 327 -6.13 -14.87 -21.84
CA GLY A 327 -6.59 -16.15 -22.40
C GLY A 327 -5.79 -16.69 -23.58
N THR A 328 -4.78 -15.97 -24.07
CA THR A 328 -3.89 -16.45 -25.15
C THR A 328 -2.73 -17.30 -24.65
N GLY A 329 -2.31 -17.15 -23.40
CA GLY A 329 -1.06 -17.76 -22.92
C GLY A 329 0.21 -17.15 -23.53
N ASP A 330 0.10 -15.99 -24.18
CA ASP A 330 1.22 -15.27 -24.78
C ASP A 330 1.49 -13.95 -24.02
N ILE A 331 2.67 -13.86 -23.41
CA ILE A 331 3.07 -12.76 -22.53
C ILE A 331 3.45 -11.47 -23.28
N VAL A 332 3.59 -11.52 -24.62
CA VAL A 332 4.15 -10.42 -25.42
C VAL A 332 3.43 -9.08 -25.22
N GLU A 333 2.10 -9.09 -25.10
CA GLU A 333 1.31 -7.88 -24.87
C GLU A 333 1.50 -7.33 -23.46
N ALA A 334 1.57 -8.19 -22.44
CA ALA A 334 1.84 -7.74 -21.07
C ALA A 334 3.23 -7.09 -20.96
N VAL A 335 4.24 -7.71 -21.59
CA VAL A 335 5.59 -7.13 -21.70
C VAL A 335 5.55 -5.77 -22.39
N ARG A 336 4.83 -5.64 -23.51
CA ARG A 336 4.68 -4.38 -24.23
C ARG A 336 4.08 -3.28 -23.35
N HIS A 337 3.00 -3.60 -22.64
CA HIS A 337 2.31 -2.65 -21.77
C HIS A 337 3.17 -2.21 -20.57
N VAL A 338 3.85 -3.14 -19.89
CA VAL A 338 4.78 -2.78 -18.80
C VAL A 338 5.91 -1.90 -19.31
N ARG A 339 6.50 -2.23 -20.47
CA ARG A 339 7.56 -1.42 -21.06
C ARG A 339 7.09 -0.02 -21.43
N ALA A 340 5.88 0.12 -21.95
CA ALA A 340 5.29 1.43 -22.24
C ALA A 340 5.11 2.26 -20.96
N VAL A 341 4.44 1.71 -19.94
CA VAL A 341 4.23 2.40 -18.66
C VAL A 341 5.54 2.79 -17.99
N MET A 342 6.47 1.83 -17.83
CA MET A 342 7.74 2.08 -17.16
C MET A 342 8.68 2.97 -17.98
N GLY A 343 8.61 2.90 -19.31
CA GLY A 343 9.35 3.78 -20.22
C GLY A 343 8.92 5.23 -20.09
N ASP A 344 7.60 5.47 -20.10
CA ASP A 344 7.03 6.80 -19.92
C ASP A 344 7.35 7.37 -18.53
N ILE A 345 7.30 6.54 -17.48
CA ILE A 345 7.69 6.98 -16.12
C ILE A 345 9.16 7.40 -16.07
N ARG A 346 10.08 6.62 -16.65
CA ARG A 346 11.50 7.00 -16.70
C ARG A 346 11.72 8.30 -17.48
N ARG A 347 11.06 8.47 -18.62
CA ARG A 347 11.09 9.72 -19.40
C ARG A 347 10.56 10.90 -18.58
N LEU A 348 9.45 10.70 -17.89
CA LEU A 348 8.80 11.70 -17.05
C LEU A 348 9.68 12.13 -15.86
N GLN A 349 10.43 11.20 -15.25
CA GLN A 349 11.35 11.52 -14.16
C GLN A 349 12.43 12.54 -14.57
N SER A 350 12.98 12.42 -15.77
CA SER A 350 14.02 13.33 -16.29
C SER A 350 13.49 14.58 -16.99
N MET A 351 12.18 14.66 -17.26
CA MET A 351 11.55 15.77 -17.99
C MET A 351 11.61 17.10 -17.20
N ASP A 352 11.69 18.25 -17.87
CA ASP A 352 11.58 19.55 -17.17
C ASP A 352 10.15 19.77 -16.63
N GLU A 353 10.00 20.55 -15.56
CA GLU A 353 8.67 20.84 -14.98
C GLU A 353 7.76 21.60 -15.95
N ASP A 354 8.33 22.49 -16.78
CA ASP A 354 7.58 23.28 -17.76
C ASP A 354 6.99 22.41 -18.89
N GLU A 355 7.64 21.29 -19.22
CA GLU A 355 7.21 20.36 -20.27
C GLU A 355 6.05 19.45 -19.82
N LEU A 356 5.79 19.37 -18.51
CA LEU A 356 4.79 18.45 -17.94
C LEU A 356 3.37 18.75 -18.38
N TYR A 357 3.04 20.02 -18.64
CA TYR A 357 1.71 20.42 -19.12
C TYR A 357 1.40 19.84 -20.51
N VAL A 358 2.38 19.90 -21.41
CA VAL A 358 2.25 19.34 -22.76
C VAL A 358 2.21 17.82 -22.69
N PHE A 359 3.08 17.21 -21.89
CA PHE A 359 3.10 15.76 -21.72
C PHE A 359 1.79 15.22 -21.13
N ALA A 360 1.21 15.89 -20.13
CA ALA A 360 -0.09 15.53 -19.57
C ALA A 360 -1.22 15.62 -20.61
N LYS A 361 -1.19 16.64 -21.48
CA LYS A 361 -2.13 16.79 -22.60
C LYS A 361 -2.01 15.65 -23.61
N GLU A 362 -0.79 15.28 -24.02
CA GLU A 362 -0.52 14.16 -24.94
C GLU A 362 -1.03 12.83 -24.38
N LEU A 363 -0.78 12.58 -23.08
CA LEU A 363 -1.27 11.40 -22.39
C LEU A 363 -2.78 11.41 -22.18
N ARG A 364 -3.46 12.55 -22.35
CA ARG A 364 -4.85 12.78 -21.94
C ARG A 364 -5.05 12.37 -20.48
N ALA A 365 -4.17 12.87 -19.60
CA ALA A 365 -4.14 12.52 -18.18
C ALA A 365 -4.16 13.78 -17.30
N SER A 366 -4.59 13.63 -16.04
CA SER A 366 -4.56 14.73 -15.07
C SER A 366 -3.13 15.18 -14.80
N TYR A 367 -2.86 16.49 -14.94
CA TYR A 367 -1.55 17.09 -14.65
C TYR A 367 -1.07 16.75 -13.23
N GLU A 368 -1.95 16.82 -12.24
CA GLU A 368 -1.61 16.52 -10.84
C GLU A 368 -1.09 15.08 -10.67
N LEU A 369 -1.71 14.12 -11.37
CA LEU A 369 -1.26 12.73 -11.33
C LEU A 369 0.04 12.51 -12.11
N VAL A 370 0.25 13.22 -13.21
CA VAL A 370 1.52 13.22 -13.94
C VAL A 370 2.63 13.76 -13.04
N LYS A 371 2.42 14.92 -12.41
CA LYS A 371 3.38 15.52 -11.47
C LYS A 371 3.65 14.60 -10.27
N GLN A 372 2.62 14.00 -9.68
CA GLN A 372 2.78 13.02 -8.61
C GLN A 372 3.61 11.81 -9.07
N THR A 373 3.34 11.28 -10.26
CA THR A 373 4.07 10.14 -10.83
C THR A 373 5.55 10.49 -11.06
N LYS A 374 5.84 11.71 -11.54
CA LYS A 374 7.21 12.22 -11.68
C LYS A 374 7.95 12.21 -10.35
N VAL A 375 7.36 12.81 -9.31
CA VAL A 375 7.97 12.93 -7.98
C VAL A 375 8.21 11.55 -7.36
N LEU A 376 7.26 10.63 -7.53
CA LEU A 376 7.38 9.28 -6.97
C LEU A 376 8.33 8.38 -7.77
N GLY A 377 8.54 8.64 -9.07
CA GLY A 377 9.25 7.73 -9.96
C GLY A 377 8.53 6.40 -10.21
N ARG A 378 7.23 6.34 -9.90
CA ARG A 378 6.34 5.17 -10.08
C ARG A 378 4.89 5.65 -10.09
N LEU A 379 3.98 4.76 -10.48
CA LEU A 379 2.55 4.99 -10.28
C LEU A 379 2.23 5.16 -8.78
N PRO A 380 1.27 6.04 -8.42
CA PRO A 380 0.85 6.26 -7.04
C PRO A 380 0.07 5.08 -6.43
N VAL A 381 -0.23 4.06 -7.22
CA VAL A 381 -0.90 2.81 -6.83
C VAL A 381 -0.03 1.60 -7.18
N VAL A 382 -0.46 0.40 -6.80
CA VAL A 382 0.24 -0.83 -7.20
C VAL A 382 -0.03 -1.16 -8.67
N ASN A 383 0.97 -1.74 -9.35
CA ASN A 383 0.88 -2.12 -10.75
C ASN A 383 1.26 -3.59 -10.96
N PHE A 384 0.26 -4.43 -11.25
CA PHE A 384 0.45 -5.86 -11.46
C PHE A 384 0.56 -6.20 -12.95
N ALA A 385 1.22 -7.31 -13.26
CA ALA A 385 1.11 -7.89 -14.60
C ALA A 385 -0.14 -8.76 -14.71
N ALA A 386 -0.83 -8.68 -15.85
CA ALA A 386 -1.88 -9.60 -16.24
C ALA A 386 -1.91 -9.82 -17.75
N GLY A 387 -2.49 -10.96 -18.15
CA GLY A 387 -2.71 -11.37 -19.53
C GLY A 387 -1.49 -12.08 -20.14
N GLY A 388 -1.59 -13.39 -20.35
CA GLY A 388 -0.57 -14.18 -21.06
C GLY A 388 0.44 -14.91 -20.17
N VAL A 389 0.45 -14.68 -18.86
CA VAL A 389 1.30 -15.45 -17.92
C VAL A 389 0.86 -16.91 -17.89
N ALA A 390 1.72 -17.82 -18.34
CA ALA A 390 1.44 -19.27 -18.40
C ALA A 390 2.51 -20.13 -17.71
N THR A 391 3.70 -19.57 -17.47
CA THR A 391 4.84 -20.28 -16.89
C THR A 391 5.47 -19.53 -15.70
N PRO A 392 6.25 -20.22 -14.84
CA PRO A 392 7.04 -19.55 -13.80
C PRO A 392 8.01 -18.51 -14.35
N ALA A 393 8.60 -18.76 -15.52
CA ALA A 393 9.50 -17.84 -16.20
C ALA A 393 8.79 -16.54 -16.62
N ASP A 394 7.56 -16.63 -17.15
CA ASP A 394 6.76 -15.44 -17.49
C ASP A 394 6.50 -14.60 -16.23
N ALA A 395 6.11 -15.24 -15.13
CA ALA A 395 5.82 -14.55 -13.89
C ALA A 395 7.06 -13.82 -13.35
N ALA A 396 8.21 -14.50 -13.32
CA ALA A 396 9.48 -13.90 -12.90
C ALA A 396 9.93 -12.76 -13.82
N LEU A 397 9.76 -12.91 -15.14
CA LEU A 397 10.03 -11.86 -16.13
C LEU A 397 9.23 -10.59 -15.82
N MET A 398 7.94 -10.72 -15.51
CA MET A 398 7.11 -9.57 -15.17
C MET A 398 7.56 -8.86 -13.89
N MET A 399 7.96 -9.63 -12.87
CA MET A 399 8.50 -9.07 -11.62
C MET A 399 9.83 -8.34 -11.86
N GLN A 400 10.75 -8.92 -12.64
CA GLN A 400 12.02 -8.26 -13.00
C GLN A 400 11.83 -6.99 -13.83
N MET A 401 10.72 -6.86 -14.57
CA MET A 401 10.36 -5.63 -15.28
C MET A 401 9.74 -4.54 -14.38
N GLY A 402 9.61 -4.79 -13.07
CA GLY A 402 9.17 -3.82 -12.08
C GLY A 402 7.68 -3.89 -11.73
N CYS A 403 6.99 -4.98 -12.05
CA CYS A 403 5.64 -5.20 -11.55
C CYS A 403 5.63 -5.46 -10.04
N ASP A 404 4.57 -5.02 -9.38
CA ASP A 404 4.36 -5.21 -7.94
C ASP A 404 3.77 -6.61 -7.62
N GLY A 405 3.39 -7.41 -8.63
CA GLY A 405 2.80 -8.75 -8.53
C GLY A 405 2.21 -9.21 -9.85
N VAL A 406 1.58 -10.40 -9.89
CA VAL A 406 1.02 -10.98 -11.13
C VAL A 406 -0.39 -11.54 -10.95
N PHE A 407 -1.20 -11.45 -12.01
CA PHE A 407 -2.46 -12.18 -12.17
C PHE A 407 -2.27 -13.36 -13.10
N VAL A 408 -2.79 -14.52 -12.72
CA VAL A 408 -2.74 -15.73 -13.54
C VAL A 408 -4.10 -16.41 -13.53
N GLY A 409 -4.62 -16.71 -14.71
CA GLY A 409 -5.89 -17.44 -14.83
C GLY A 409 -5.74 -18.74 -15.59
N SER A 410 -6.02 -18.70 -16.89
CA SER A 410 -5.97 -19.88 -17.77
C SER A 410 -4.65 -20.64 -17.72
N GLY A 411 -3.52 -19.96 -17.46
CA GLY A 411 -2.21 -20.58 -17.35
C GLY A 411 -2.09 -21.67 -16.29
N ILE A 412 -2.92 -21.64 -15.24
CA ILE A 412 -2.91 -22.63 -14.14
C ILE A 412 -3.95 -23.71 -14.39
N PHE A 413 -5.24 -23.35 -14.42
CA PHE A 413 -6.34 -24.33 -14.41
C PHE A 413 -6.67 -24.93 -15.78
N LYS A 414 -5.96 -24.53 -16.85
CA LYS A 414 -5.99 -25.21 -18.16
C LYS A 414 -4.69 -25.96 -18.46
N SER A 415 -3.84 -26.19 -17.45
CA SER A 415 -2.62 -27.00 -17.55
C SER A 415 -2.85 -28.45 -17.09
N GLY A 416 -1.87 -29.32 -17.33
CA GLY A 416 -1.93 -30.74 -16.93
C GLY A 416 -1.93 -30.97 -15.41
N ASP A 417 -1.21 -30.15 -14.64
CA ASP A 417 -1.20 -30.19 -13.17
C ASP A 417 -1.36 -28.77 -12.59
N PRO A 418 -2.61 -28.33 -12.35
CA PRO A 418 -2.88 -27.00 -11.80
C PRO A 418 -2.26 -26.76 -10.42
N ARG A 419 -2.19 -27.78 -9.56
CA ARG A 419 -1.71 -27.63 -8.17
C ARG A 419 -0.20 -27.38 -8.17
N LYS A 420 0.56 -28.20 -8.89
CA LYS A 420 2.01 -28.05 -9.01
C LYS A 420 2.36 -26.73 -9.71
N ARG A 421 1.64 -26.39 -10.78
CA ARG A 421 1.86 -25.13 -11.52
C ARG A 421 1.53 -23.89 -10.70
N ALA A 422 0.43 -23.90 -9.94
CA ALA A 422 0.08 -22.79 -9.05
C ALA A 422 1.20 -22.52 -8.04
N SER A 423 1.70 -23.57 -7.37
CA SER A 423 2.80 -23.47 -6.41
C SER A 423 4.09 -22.96 -7.07
N ALA A 424 4.43 -23.49 -8.25
CA ALA A 424 5.62 -23.05 -9.00
C ALA A 424 5.58 -21.57 -9.38
N ILE A 425 4.42 -21.06 -9.81
CA ILE A 425 4.26 -19.64 -10.14
C ILE A 425 4.38 -18.76 -8.88
N VAL A 426 3.77 -19.17 -7.75
CA VAL A 426 3.91 -18.44 -6.47
C VAL A 426 5.36 -18.38 -6.02
N GLN A 427 6.09 -19.50 -6.10
CA GLN A 427 7.51 -19.53 -5.76
C GLN A 427 8.35 -18.68 -6.72
N ALA A 428 8.04 -18.71 -8.02
CA ALA A 428 8.75 -17.89 -9.00
C ALA A 428 8.52 -16.39 -8.80
N VAL A 429 7.33 -15.96 -8.38
CA VAL A 429 7.09 -14.55 -8.04
C VAL A 429 7.80 -14.14 -6.76
N THR A 430 7.92 -15.05 -5.79
CA THR A 430 8.66 -14.79 -4.55
C THR A 430 10.18 -14.73 -4.78
N HIS A 431 10.69 -15.61 -5.63
CA HIS A 431 12.12 -15.80 -5.90
C HIS A 431 12.50 -15.38 -7.33
N PHE A 432 11.87 -14.33 -7.84
CA PHE A 432 11.94 -13.94 -9.26
C PHE A 432 13.35 -13.57 -9.75
N ASP A 433 14.30 -13.33 -8.84
CA ASP A 433 15.69 -12.97 -9.14
C ASP A 433 16.68 -14.10 -8.78
N ASP A 434 16.20 -15.30 -8.47
CA ASP A 434 17.05 -16.49 -8.24
C ASP A 434 16.88 -17.51 -9.39
N PRO A 435 17.78 -17.48 -10.41
CA PRO A 435 17.71 -18.40 -11.54
C PRO A 435 17.75 -19.88 -11.15
N LYS A 436 18.35 -20.25 -10.01
CA LYS A 436 18.42 -21.65 -9.57
C LYS A 436 17.07 -22.13 -9.10
N ILE A 437 16.39 -21.34 -8.27
CA ILE A 437 15.03 -21.64 -7.82
C ILE A 437 14.09 -21.64 -9.03
N LEU A 438 14.19 -20.66 -9.92
CA LEU A 438 13.37 -20.59 -11.13
C LEU A 438 13.53 -21.84 -12.01
N ALA A 439 14.75 -22.36 -12.16
CA ALA A 439 14.99 -23.61 -12.89
C ALA A 439 14.35 -24.82 -12.17
N GLU A 440 14.52 -24.93 -10.86
CA GLU A 440 13.95 -26.01 -10.04
C GLU A 440 12.42 -26.05 -10.14
N VAL A 441 11.75 -24.92 -9.90
CA VAL A 441 10.28 -24.85 -9.90
C VAL A 441 9.69 -24.99 -11.30
N SER A 442 10.50 -24.81 -12.35
CA SER A 442 10.06 -25.00 -13.74
C SER A 442 10.14 -26.46 -14.21
N CYS A 443 10.71 -27.35 -13.41
CA CYS A 443 10.87 -28.75 -13.77
C CYS A 443 9.56 -29.55 -13.61
N ASP A 444 9.27 -30.41 -14.60
CA ASP A 444 8.22 -31.43 -14.51
C ASP A 444 6.81 -30.87 -14.19
N LEU A 445 6.45 -29.72 -14.75
CA LEU A 445 5.15 -29.06 -14.53
C LEU A 445 3.99 -29.63 -15.36
N GLY A 446 4.24 -30.71 -16.11
CA GLY A 446 3.32 -31.21 -17.12
C GLY A 446 3.07 -30.23 -18.28
N GLU A 447 2.10 -30.56 -19.12
CA GLU A 447 1.73 -29.73 -20.27
C GLU A 447 1.18 -28.37 -19.83
N ALA A 448 1.68 -27.30 -20.45
CA ALA A 448 1.12 -25.96 -20.28
C ALA A 448 -0.21 -25.84 -21.05
N MET A 449 -0.96 -24.77 -20.77
CA MET A 449 -2.14 -24.47 -21.59
C MET A 449 -1.76 -24.32 -23.07
N VAL A 450 -2.61 -24.79 -23.97
CA VAL A 450 -2.43 -24.53 -25.41
C VAL A 450 -2.68 -23.05 -25.64
N GLY A 451 -1.63 -22.33 -26.04
CA GLY A 451 -1.68 -20.91 -26.32
C GLY A 451 -2.26 -20.57 -27.70
N ILE A 452 -2.64 -19.31 -27.88
CA ILE A 452 -3.04 -18.72 -29.16
C ILE A 452 -2.02 -17.64 -29.48
N ASN A 453 -1.47 -17.64 -30.69
CA ASN A 453 -0.49 -16.64 -31.07
C ASN A 453 -1.17 -15.28 -31.24
N CYS A 454 -0.65 -14.23 -30.58
CA CYS A 454 -1.24 -12.90 -30.66
C CYS A 454 -1.26 -12.33 -32.10
N PHE A 455 -0.40 -12.81 -32.99
CA PHE A 455 -0.28 -12.34 -34.37
C PHE A 455 -1.21 -13.07 -35.35
N ASP A 456 -2.01 -14.05 -34.90
CA ASP A 456 -2.94 -14.76 -35.75
C ASP A 456 -4.06 -13.84 -36.28
N LYS A 457 -4.37 -13.97 -37.56
CA LYS A 457 -5.43 -13.19 -38.21
C LYS A 457 -6.79 -13.56 -37.63
N GLY A 458 -7.57 -12.55 -37.23
CA GLY A 458 -8.92 -12.73 -36.69
C GLY A 458 -8.99 -12.86 -35.17
N LEU A 459 -7.86 -12.79 -34.45
CA LEU A 459 -7.87 -12.72 -33.00
C LEU A 459 -8.47 -11.39 -32.52
N GLU A 460 -9.59 -11.46 -31.81
CA GLU A 460 -10.17 -10.28 -31.16
C GLU A 460 -9.25 -9.78 -30.04
N ARG A 461 -8.88 -8.50 -30.10
CA ARG A 461 -7.98 -7.85 -29.14
C ARG A 461 -8.77 -7.28 -27.97
N TYR A 462 -8.87 -8.03 -26.88
CA TYR A 462 -9.57 -7.59 -25.68
C TYR A 462 -8.90 -6.35 -25.08
N ALA A 463 -7.57 -6.25 -25.22
CA ALA A 463 -6.81 -5.09 -24.76
C ALA A 463 -7.32 -3.75 -25.35
N ALA A 464 -7.86 -3.81 -26.58
CA ALA A 464 -8.33 -2.65 -27.35
C ALA A 464 -9.77 -2.21 -27.05
N ARG A 465 -10.56 -3.00 -26.30
CA ARG A 465 -11.94 -2.64 -25.87
C ARG A 465 -12.00 -1.45 -24.88
N SER A 466 -10.83 -0.88 -24.61
CA SER A 466 -10.42 0.11 -23.59
C SER A 466 -10.47 1.60 -23.85
N GLU A 467 -10.55 1.99 -25.13
CA GLU A 467 -9.90 3.23 -25.61
C GLU A 467 -10.59 4.54 -25.28
#